data_AF-A0A6P0STV4-F1
#
_entry.id   AF-A0A6P0STV4-F1
#
_cell.length_a   1.000
_cell.length_b   1.000
_cell.length_c   1.000
_cell.angle_alpha   90.00
_cell.angle_beta   90.00
_cell.angle_gamma   90.00
#
_symmetry.space_group_name_H-M   'P 1'
#
loop_
_entity.id
_entity.type
_entity.pdbx_description
1 polymer ?
#
loop_
_entity_poly.entity_id
_entity_poly.type
_entity_poly.pdbx_seq_one_letter_code
_entity_poly.pdbx_strand_id
1 'polypeptide(L)'
;MFRFLPRSDCFNLRRLWLGFKNPTRFPQDLILAELKGCFIGLIPYHKARHTAAEITQSFGDQERETEDDVDSDTYPIFSDHIFPALTKEEIPRIKTNPGIAVRTVDLGEPLQALTDVKEYSLVRVFVKWHDHLLGSVDIANPDRGISKNRLIEVIVNQFGRKLLELDLNFSRDYYHNQALSILNNHYKVTDKETDLLTSLPDNIPVSIIIATYDRPQDLRKCLSSLVAQKSTRQLEIIVVDNHPASGWTPPVVAEFPDVVLVSESRQGLAYARNAGFVASTGDIVIATDDDVTVPPDWLEKLIAPFARPDVMIVTGNVLPLQLETLAQQSFENYGGLGRGFERLEVNGDWFESFSHQPAPTWELGATANAAFRASIFSHPKIGLMNEALGPGMPSGVGEDTYLFYKVLKAGYTLVYEPSAYVWHKHRTEMAALHRQLYNYSKGHVAYNLTTWLQDGDWRGLVQIVLGLPLAHLSRIYQRLRGWSDYPISLIWLEITGNLAGVWSLWQSHLRVKREGRIAKGVGSRE
;
A
#
# COMPACT_ATOMS: atom_id res chain seq x y z
N MET A 1 34.01 -19.77 49.57
CA MET A 1 35.08 -18.83 49.97
C MET A 1 35.29 -17.86 48.79
N PHE A 2 34.37 -16.92 48.60
CA PHE A 2 34.44 -15.48 48.94
C PHE A 2 35.08 -14.60 47.84
N ARG A 3 34.23 -13.71 47.27
CA ARG A 3 34.48 -12.41 46.57
C ARG A 3 35.14 -12.51 45.18
N PHE A 4 34.60 -11.93 44.09
CA PHE A 4 33.98 -10.61 43.91
C PHE A 4 32.86 -10.63 42.83
N LEU A 5 31.70 -10.05 43.17
CA LEU A 5 30.60 -9.64 42.26
C LEU A 5 30.20 -8.20 42.65
N PRO A 6 29.83 -7.31 41.71
CA PRO A 6 29.39 -5.95 42.02
C PRO A 6 28.07 -5.91 42.80
N ARG A 7 28.00 -4.99 43.79
CA ARG A 7 26.86 -4.77 44.70
C ARG A 7 25.77 -3.90 44.05
N SER A 8 24.78 -4.50 43.40
CA SER A 8 23.48 -3.83 43.16
C SER A 8 22.28 -4.78 43.02
N ASP A 9 22.49 -6.06 42.72
CA ASP A 9 21.38 -6.91 42.20
C ASP A 9 20.76 -7.88 43.22
N CYS A 10 21.23 -7.95 44.47
CA CYS A 10 20.61 -8.81 45.50
C CYS A 10 19.53 -8.12 46.35
N PHE A 11 19.23 -6.84 46.15
CA PHE A 11 18.26 -6.12 46.96
C PHE A 11 16.81 -6.27 46.46
N ASN A 12 16.59 -6.32 45.15
CA ASN A 12 15.25 -6.35 44.55
C ASN A 12 14.61 -7.75 44.52
N LEU A 13 15.40 -8.81 44.32
CA LEU A 13 14.89 -10.19 44.32
C LEU A 13 14.41 -10.66 45.70
N ARG A 14 15.07 -10.19 46.78
CA ARG A 14 14.65 -10.46 48.16
C ARG A 14 13.35 -9.72 48.52
N ARG A 15 13.11 -8.56 47.91
CA ARG A 15 11.91 -7.71 48.13
C ARG A 15 10.69 -8.24 47.36
N LEU A 16 10.89 -8.81 46.17
CA LEU A 16 9.85 -9.46 45.38
C LEU A 16 9.32 -10.74 46.07
N TRP A 17 10.22 -11.56 46.64
CA TRP A 17 9.84 -12.81 47.31
C TRP A 17 9.14 -12.59 48.66
N LEU A 18 9.46 -11.50 49.37
CA LEU A 18 8.77 -11.10 50.61
C LEU A 18 7.38 -10.48 50.37
N GLY A 19 7.09 -10.00 49.16
CA GLY A 19 5.78 -9.44 48.78
C GLY A 19 4.68 -10.49 48.55
N PHE A 20 5.05 -11.74 48.25
CA PHE A 20 4.09 -12.82 48.00
C PHE A 20 3.59 -13.53 49.27
N LYS A 21 4.17 -13.25 50.45
CA LYS A 21 3.87 -13.99 51.70
C LYS A 21 3.13 -13.20 52.79
N ASN A 22 2.80 -11.92 52.60
CA ASN A 22 1.97 -11.16 53.56
C ASN A 22 1.16 -10.05 52.86
N PRO A 23 -0.16 -10.23 52.63
CA PRO A 23 -1.01 -9.21 52.04
C PRO A 23 -1.49 -8.26 53.12
N THR A 24 -0.72 -7.23 53.43
CA THR A 24 -1.22 -5.95 53.98
C THR A 24 -0.04 -4.99 54.09
N ARG A 25 -0.22 -3.78 53.51
CA ARG A 25 0.70 -2.62 53.44
C ARG A 25 1.38 -2.41 52.07
N PHE A 26 0.58 -1.97 51.11
CA PHE A 26 0.98 -0.92 50.18
C PHE A 26 -0.05 0.22 50.27
N PRO A 27 0.36 1.48 50.50
CA PRO A 27 -0.56 2.59 50.66
C PRO A 27 -1.30 2.86 49.35
N GLN A 28 -2.63 2.93 49.40
CA GLN A 28 -3.49 3.28 48.26
C GLN A 28 -3.15 4.67 47.66
N ASP A 29 -2.45 5.48 48.45
CA ASP A 29 -1.98 6.82 48.16
C ASP A 29 -1.02 6.87 46.95
N LEU A 30 -0.23 5.81 46.72
CA LEU A 30 0.71 5.73 45.58
C LEU A 30 -0.01 5.42 44.26
N ILE A 31 -1.06 4.60 44.30
CA ILE A 31 -1.90 4.27 43.15
C ILE A 31 -2.78 5.50 42.79
N LEU A 32 -3.25 6.23 43.80
CA LEU A 32 -3.96 7.49 43.62
C LEU A 32 -3.04 8.64 43.16
N ALA A 33 -1.74 8.61 43.49
CA ALA A 33 -0.76 9.58 43.00
C ALA A 33 -0.45 9.37 41.50
N GLU A 34 -0.34 8.13 41.03
CA GLU A 34 -0.20 7.81 39.60
C GLU A 34 -1.46 8.19 38.80
N LEU A 35 -2.66 7.94 39.35
CA LEU A 35 -3.93 8.36 38.73
C LEU A 35 -4.14 9.89 38.76
N LYS A 36 -3.71 10.60 39.81
CA LYS A 36 -3.74 12.07 39.85
C LYS A 36 -2.68 12.71 38.93
N GLY A 37 -1.52 12.08 38.75
CA GLY A 37 -0.49 12.53 37.81
C GLY A 37 -1.00 12.60 36.36
N CYS A 38 -1.87 11.66 35.96
CA CYS A 38 -2.52 11.65 34.66
C CYS A 38 -3.55 12.79 34.45
N PHE A 39 -4.06 13.42 35.52
CA PHE A 39 -5.04 14.52 35.41
C PHE A 39 -4.50 15.91 35.80
N ILE A 40 -3.31 16.01 36.40
CA ILE A 40 -2.69 17.29 36.81
C ILE A 40 -1.71 17.83 35.75
N GLY A 41 -1.46 17.10 34.65
CA GLY A 41 -0.63 17.55 33.52
C GLY A 41 -1.20 18.72 32.69
N LEU A 42 -2.44 19.16 32.95
CA LEU A 42 -3.09 20.24 32.19
C LEU A 42 -2.80 21.67 32.71
N ILE A 43 -2.17 21.83 33.87
CA ILE A 43 -1.93 23.15 34.50
C ILE A 43 -0.45 23.63 34.43
N PRO A 44 0.59 22.76 34.51
CA PRO A 44 1.99 23.21 34.39
C PRO A 44 2.37 23.75 33.01
N TYR A 45 1.69 23.31 31.95
CA TYR A 45 1.96 23.75 30.57
C TYR A 45 1.66 25.25 30.36
N HIS A 46 0.65 25.79 31.05
CA HIS A 46 0.36 27.22 31.00
C HIS A 46 1.38 28.07 31.78
N LYS A 47 1.89 27.54 32.91
CA LYS A 47 2.89 28.22 33.72
C LYS A 47 4.26 28.25 33.03
N ALA A 48 4.64 27.16 32.35
CA ALA A 48 5.86 27.10 31.54
C ALA A 48 5.81 28.02 30.31
N ARG A 49 4.63 28.19 29.68
CA ARG A 49 4.44 29.17 28.59
C ARG A 49 4.58 30.62 29.06
N HIS A 50 4.14 30.95 30.27
CA HIS A 50 4.25 32.30 30.81
C HIS A 50 5.69 32.64 31.17
N THR A 51 6.41 31.70 31.80
CA THR A 51 7.85 31.86 32.12
C THR A 51 8.71 31.93 30.86
N ALA A 52 8.38 31.18 29.80
CA ALA A 52 9.08 31.29 28.51
C ALA A 52 8.85 32.66 27.84
N ALA A 53 7.63 33.22 27.93
CA ALA A 53 7.31 34.54 27.39
C ALA A 53 8.03 35.68 28.16
N GLU A 54 8.18 35.56 29.47
CA GLU A 54 8.93 36.52 30.31
C GLU A 54 10.45 36.47 30.05
N ILE A 55 11.00 35.30 29.71
CA ILE A 55 12.42 35.15 29.33
C ILE A 55 12.70 35.77 27.95
N THR A 56 11.80 35.61 26.99
CA THR A 56 11.92 36.24 25.66
C THR A 56 11.78 37.78 25.74
N GLN A 57 11.03 38.29 26.71
CA GLN A 57 10.90 39.75 26.92
C GLN A 57 12.09 40.39 27.65
N SER A 58 12.92 39.58 28.34
CA SER A 58 14.07 40.05 29.12
C SER A 58 15.42 39.93 28.39
N PHE A 59 15.49 39.17 27.31
CA PHE A 59 16.67 39.06 26.45
C PHE A 59 16.28 39.39 25.01
N GLY A 60 16.30 40.69 24.67
CA GLY A 60 16.04 41.18 23.32
C GLY A 60 17.10 40.73 22.30
N ASP A 61 16.70 40.76 21.02
CA ASP A 61 17.45 40.30 19.86
C ASP A 61 18.88 40.86 19.80
N GLN A 62 19.86 39.98 19.64
CA GLN A 62 21.19 40.34 19.14
C GLN A 62 21.41 39.72 17.78
N GLU A 63 21.42 40.59 16.77
CA GLU A 63 21.97 40.35 15.43
C GLU A 63 23.45 39.95 15.51
N ARG A 64 23.88 38.99 14.68
CA ARG A 64 25.28 38.88 14.25
C ARG A 64 25.35 38.55 12.76
N GLU A 65 25.99 39.47 12.05
CA GLU A 65 26.43 39.39 10.66
C GLU A 65 27.69 38.49 10.50
N THR A 66 27.76 37.84 9.32
CA THR A 66 28.90 37.50 8.43
C THR A 66 30.21 36.91 8.98
N GLU A 67 30.66 35.76 8.43
CA GLU A 67 31.82 35.65 7.50
C GLU A 67 32.20 34.19 7.13
N ASP A 68 32.89 34.09 5.99
CA ASP A 68 33.22 33.00 5.07
C ASP A 68 34.13 31.81 5.51
N ASP A 69 34.13 30.80 4.62
CA ASP A 69 35.14 29.77 4.28
C ASP A 69 35.50 28.61 5.24
N VAL A 70 35.31 27.36 4.76
CA VAL A 70 36.36 26.34 4.43
C VAL A 70 35.74 24.96 4.13
N ASP A 71 36.30 24.34 3.09
CA ASP A 71 36.04 23.08 2.41
C ASP A 71 36.42 21.79 3.19
N SER A 72 35.93 20.63 2.71
CA SER A 72 36.39 19.22 2.89
C SER A 72 35.41 18.17 3.47
N ASP A 73 34.97 17.29 2.56
CA ASP A 73 34.76 15.83 2.65
C ASP A 73 34.35 15.19 3.99
N THR A 74 33.06 14.85 4.13
CA THR A 74 32.60 13.50 4.56
C THR A 74 31.12 13.30 4.26
N TYR A 75 30.77 12.29 3.45
CA TYR A 75 29.38 11.85 3.23
C TYR A 75 28.75 11.30 4.52
N PRO A 76 27.46 11.61 4.78
CA PRO A 76 26.61 10.72 5.57
C PRO A 76 25.37 10.25 4.81
N ILE A 77 25.04 9.01 5.15
CA ILE A 77 23.94 8.14 4.74
C ILE A 77 22.58 8.79 5.04
N PHE A 78 21.61 8.57 4.13
CA PHE A 78 20.20 8.98 4.22
C PHE A 78 19.53 8.60 5.55
N SER A 79 19.01 9.59 6.29
CA SER A 79 17.73 9.49 7.02
C SER A 79 17.15 10.89 7.32
N ASP A 80 15.82 10.97 7.28
CA ASP A 80 14.93 11.95 7.91
C ASP A 80 14.92 13.41 7.40
N HIS A 81 13.88 13.70 6.61
CA HIS A 81 13.38 15.06 6.40
C HIS A 81 12.94 15.68 7.74
N ILE A 82 13.70 16.66 8.24
CA ILE A 82 13.24 17.59 9.29
C ILE A 82 13.28 19.00 8.69
N PHE A 83 12.09 19.57 8.48
CA PHE A 83 11.92 20.99 8.15
C PHE A 83 12.45 21.86 9.31
N PRO A 84 13.02 23.06 9.06
CA PRO A 84 13.30 24.01 10.13
C PRO A 84 11.99 24.45 10.80
N ALA A 85 11.98 24.53 12.14
CA ALA A 85 10.83 25.01 12.89
C ALA A 85 10.53 26.48 12.56
N LEU A 86 9.37 26.75 11.97
CA LEU A 86 8.86 28.11 11.74
C LEU A 86 8.61 28.81 13.09
N THR A 87 9.08 30.06 13.21
CA THR A 87 8.88 30.91 14.39
C THR A 87 7.41 31.35 14.49
N LYS A 88 6.94 31.55 15.72
CA LYS A 88 5.51 31.76 16.06
C LYS A 88 4.86 33.02 15.45
N GLU A 89 5.62 33.92 14.85
CA GLU A 89 5.12 35.22 14.39
C GLU A 89 4.84 35.31 12.88
N GLU A 90 5.12 34.24 12.11
CA GLU A 90 4.81 34.16 10.68
C GLU A 90 3.66 33.20 10.35
N ILE A 91 2.71 33.00 11.27
CA ILE A 91 1.53 32.14 11.02
C ILE A 91 0.37 33.02 10.50
N PRO A 92 0.17 33.16 9.17
CA PRO A 92 -1.13 33.59 8.68
C PRO A 92 -2.15 32.55 9.17
N ARG A 93 -3.30 33.03 9.67
CA ARG A 93 -4.40 32.19 10.18
C ARG A 93 -4.73 31.10 9.15
N ILE A 94 -4.21 29.89 9.39
CA ILE A 94 -4.44 28.72 8.53
C ILE A 94 -5.95 28.54 8.39
N LYS A 95 -6.46 28.74 7.17
CA LYS A 95 -7.84 28.39 6.85
C LYS A 95 -8.01 26.90 7.10
N THR A 96 -9.13 26.58 7.73
CA THR A 96 -9.49 25.32 8.38
C THR A 96 -9.75 24.15 7.41
N ASN A 97 -8.96 23.98 6.36
CA ASN A 97 -9.00 22.79 5.52
C ASN A 97 -7.66 22.02 5.62
N PRO A 98 -7.60 20.88 6.33
CA PRO A 98 -6.42 20.04 6.39
C PRO A 98 -6.19 19.22 5.11
N GLY A 99 -7.06 19.29 4.11
CA GLY A 99 -6.96 18.55 2.85
C GLY A 99 -5.64 18.78 2.10
N ILE A 100 -5.20 17.77 1.34
CA ILE A 100 -4.09 17.86 0.39
C ILE A 100 -4.68 17.80 -1.02
N ALA A 101 -4.47 18.84 -1.82
CA ALA A 101 -4.91 18.82 -3.21
C ALA A 101 -4.07 17.83 -4.01
N VAL A 102 -4.71 16.89 -4.70
CA VAL A 102 -4.04 15.96 -5.62
C VAL A 102 -4.16 16.48 -7.05
N ARG A 103 -3.04 16.71 -7.74
CA ARG A 103 -2.99 17.16 -9.14
C ARG A 103 -2.06 16.28 -9.96
N THR A 104 -2.35 16.14 -11.24
CA THR A 104 -1.44 15.53 -12.21
C THR A 104 -0.97 16.60 -13.18
N VAL A 105 0.32 16.60 -13.47
CA VAL A 105 0.97 17.50 -14.41
C VAL A 105 1.66 16.66 -15.47
N ASP A 106 1.32 16.88 -16.73
CA ASP A 106 2.00 16.27 -17.86
C ASP A 106 3.00 17.26 -18.45
N LEU A 107 4.28 16.88 -18.43
CA LEU A 107 5.38 17.66 -18.99
C LEU A 107 5.46 17.61 -20.52
N GLY A 108 4.72 16.69 -21.15
CA GLY A 108 4.51 16.67 -22.60
C GLY A 108 3.57 17.77 -23.10
N GLU A 109 2.87 18.46 -22.19
CA GLU A 109 2.00 19.60 -22.47
C GLU A 109 2.57 20.92 -21.92
N PRO A 110 2.16 22.09 -22.45
CA PRO A 110 2.58 23.37 -21.91
C PRO A 110 2.20 23.52 -20.42
N LEU A 111 3.23 23.55 -19.55
CA LEU A 111 3.03 23.64 -18.10
C LEU A 111 2.28 24.91 -17.69
N GLN A 112 1.19 24.72 -16.93
CA GLN A 112 0.34 25.78 -16.40
C GLN A 112 0.51 25.97 -14.89
N ALA A 113 0.18 27.15 -14.39
CA ALA A 113 0.13 27.40 -12.95
C ALA A 113 -1.09 26.71 -12.33
N LEU A 114 -0.97 26.19 -11.11
CA LEU A 114 -2.07 25.58 -10.37
C LEU A 114 -2.74 26.67 -9.52
N THR A 115 -3.76 27.32 -10.08
CA THR A 115 -4.47 28.43 -9.42
C THR A 115 -5.70 28.01 -8.63
N ASP A 116 -6.18 26.79 -8.85
CA ASP A 116 -7.36 26.17 -8.23
C ASP A 116 -7.04 25.57 -6.85
N VAL A 117 -5.77 25.53 -6.45
CA VAL A 117 -5.31 24.94 -5.18
C VAL A 117 -5.08 25.97 -4.07
N LYS A 118 -5.55 27.20 -4.24
CA LYS A 118 -5.32 28.32 -3.29
C LYS A 118 -5.80 28.05 -1.86
N GLU A 119 -6.76 27.14 -1.69
CA GLU A 119 -7.35 26.82 -0.38
C GLU A 119 -6.59 25.71 0.36
N TYR A 120 -5.56 25.12 -0.26
CA TYR A 120 -4.81 24.00 0.27
C TYR A 120 -3.42 24.42 0.71
N SER A 121 -3.05 24.07 1.95
CA SER A 121 -1.71 24.30 2.49
C SER A 121 -0.64 23.38 1.91
N LEU A 122 -1.06 22.24 1.33
CA LEU A 122 -0.20 21.24 0.71
C LEU A 122 -0.84 20.72 -0.57
N VAL A 123 -0.03 20.52 -1.61
CA VAL A 123 -0.47 20.00 -2.91
C VAL A 123 0.43 18.85 -3.31
N ARG A 124 -0.15 17.66 -3.50
CA ARG A 124 0.53 16.49 -4.08
C ARG A 124 0.42 16.56 -5.60
N VAL A 125 1.56 16.68 -6.26
CA VAL A 125 1.65 16.72 -7.73
C VAL A 125 2.24 15.42 -8.24
N PHE A 126 1.45 14.65 -8.98
CA PHE A 126 1.92 13.54 -9.81
C PHE A 126 2.47 14.09 -11.13
N VAL A 127 3.70 13.73 -11.46
CA VAL A 127 4.42 14.25 -12.63
C VAL A 127 4.50 13.16 -13.68
N LYS A 128 3.96 13.45 -14.86
CA LYS A 128 4.01 12.59 -16.05
C LYS A 128 4.85 13.23 -17.14
N TRP A 129 5.38 12.39 -18.02
CA TRP A 129 5.91 12.79 -19.32
C TRP A 129 5.17 11.98 -20.38
N HIS A 130 4.23 12.63 -21.08
CA HIS A 130 3.22 11.96 -21.89
C HIS A 130 2.50 10.89 -21.06
N ASP A 131 2.59 9.64 -21.50
CA ASP A 131 1.95 8.49 -20.88
C ASP A 131 2.74 7.91 -19.70
N HIS A 132 3.98 8.36 -19.45
CA HIS A 132 4.83 7.79 -18.40
C HIS A 132 4.74 8.58 -17.09
N LEU A 133 4.33 7.92 -16.01
CA LEU A 133 4.31 8.51 -14.67
C LEU A 133 5.70 8.42 -14.02
N LEU A 134 6.30 9.56 -13.68
CA LEU A 134 7.67 9.65 -13.16
C LEU A 134 7.72 9.52 -11.64
N GLY A 135 6.68 10.03 -10.98
CA GLY A 135 6.54 10.02 -9.54
C GLY A 135 5.58 11.09 -9.02
N SER A 136 5.65 11.35 -7.73
CA SER A 136 4.90 12.42 -7.07
C SER A 136 5.79 13.27 -6.18
N VAL A 137 5.41 14.53 -5.99
CA VAL A 137 6.07 15.46 -5.06
C VAL A 137 5.02 16.28 -4.31
N ASP A 138 5.24 16.47 -3.01
CA ASP A 138 4.37 17.29 -2.16
C ASP A 138 4.93 18.71 -2.07
N ILE A 139 4.11 19.70 -2.40
CA ILE A 139 4.48 21.13 -2.48
C ILE A 139 3.71 21.91 -1.43
N ALA A 140 4.43 22.54 -0.49
CA ALA A 140 3.84 23.47 0.45
C ALA A 140 3.30 24.71 -0.28
N ASN A 141 2.06 25.11 0.03
CA ASN A 141 1.33 26.18 -0.64
C ASN A 141 0.67 27.12 0.39
N PRO A 142 1.41 28.05 1.01
CA PRO A 142 0.86 29.01 1.96
C PRO A 142 0.04 30.12 1.24
N ASP A 143 -1.15 29.75 0.75
CA ASP A 143 -2.25 30.60 0.28
C ASP A 143 -2.04 31.41 -1.02
N ARG A 144 -1.16 30.97 -1.94
CA ARG A 144 -0.87 31.73 -3.19
C ARG A 144 -1.18 31.00 -4.50
N GLY A 145 -1.53 29.72 -4.45
CA GLY A 145 -1.50 28.86 -5.64
C GLY A 145 -0.05 28.60 -6.06
N ILE A 146 0.16 27.61 -6.93
CA ILE A 146 1.52 27.21 -7.33
C ILE A 146 1.84 27.83 -8.69
N SER A 147 2.81 28.74 -8.70
CA SER A 147 3.28 29.37 -9.94
C SER A 147 3.99 28.37 -10.83
N LYS A 148 4.00 28.64 -12.14
CA LYS A 148 4.73 27.83 -13.12
C LYS A 148 6.21 27.65 -12.75
N ASN A 149 6.88 28.74 -12.35
CA ASN A 149 8.31 28.70 -11.99
C ASN A 149 8.57 27.83 -10.76
N ARG A 150 7.70 27.92 -9.74
CA ARG A 150 7.81 27.08 -8.54
C ARG A 150 7.61 25.61 -8.87
N LEU A 151 6.65 25.32 -9.75
CA LEU A 151 6.39 23.97 -10.23
C LEU A 151 7.61 23.40 -10.97
N ILE A 152 8.22 24.17 -11.89
CA ILE A 152 9.45 23.78 -12.59
C ILE A 152 10.58 23.50 -11.60
N GLU A 153 10.84 24.42 -10.67
CA GLU A 153 11.92 24.30 -9.68
C GLU A 153 11.79 23.00 -8.87
N VAL A 154 10.61 22.73 -8.32
CA VAL A 154 10.36 21.51 -7.54
C VAL A 154 10.49 20.25 -8.40
N ILE A 155 9.96 20.27 -9.63
CA ILE A 155 10.04 19.14 -10.55
C ILE A 155 11.49 18.84 -10.94
N VAL A 156 12.29 19.86 -11.25
CA VAL A 156 13.72 19.69 -11.60
C VAL A 156 14.51 19.18 -10.40
N ASN A 157 14.27 19.71 -9.20
CA ASN A 157 14.97 19.27 -8.00
C ASN A 157 14.67 17.80 -7.66
N GLN A 158 13.41 17.37 -7.83
CA GLN A 158 13.00 16.00 -7.48
C GLN A 158 13.28 14.98 -8.59
N PHE A 159 13.05 15.36 -9.85
CA PHE A 159 13.02 14.46 -10.99
C PHE A 159 14.08 14.76 -12.05
N GLY A 160 14.98 15.74 -11.82
CA GLY A 160 15.97 16.20 -12.81
C GLY A 160 16.76 15.07 -13.46
N ARG A 161 17.20 14.07 -12.68
CA ARG A 161 17.86 12.88 -13.22
C ARG A 161 16.94 12.06 -14.15
N LYS A 162 15.72 11.75 -13.71
CA LYS A 162 14.73 11.02 -14.52
C LYS A 162 14.38 11.77 -15.80
N LEU A 163 14.31 13.11 -15.74
CA LEU A 163 14.06 13.97 -16.90
C LEU A 163 15.21 13.96 -17.91
N LEU A 164 16.46 14.01 -17.43
CA LEU A 164 17.64 13.88 -18.31
C LEU A 164 17.71 12.50 -18.98
N GLU A 165 17.32 11.45 -18.27
CA GLU A 165 17.25 10.09 -18.83
C GLU A 165 16.20 9.97 -19.97
N LEU A 166 15.10 10.74 -19.89
CA LEU A 166 14.03 10.77 -20.90
C LEU A 166 14.40 11.58 -22.16
N ASP A 167 14.96 12.78 -21.99
CA ASP A 167 15.26 13.70 -23.10
C ASP A 167 16.34 13.16 -24.05
N LEU A 168 17.25 12.33 -23.52
CA LEU A 168 18.37 11.83 -24.28
C LEU A 168 18.13 10.44 -24.94
N ASN A 169 16.93 9.85 -24.85
CA ASN A 169 16.71 8.41 -25.13
C ASN A 169 17.68 7.51 -24.33
N PHE A 170 18.09 7.94 -23.13
CA PHE A 170 19.03 7.23 -22.24
C PHE A 170 18.31 6.09 -21.48
N SER A 171 17.52 5.29 -22.19
CA SER A 171 17.00 4.04 -21.63
C SER A 171 18.19 3.13 -21.30
N ARG A 172 18.20 2.56 -20.09
CA ARG A 172 19.11 1.46 -19.71
C ARG A 172 19.10 0.36 -20.77
N ASP A 173 17.96 0.13 -21.42
CA ASP A 173 17.78 -0.84 -22.48
C ASP A 173 18.52 -0.43 -23.74
N TYR A 174 18.67 0.86 -24.05
CA TYR A 174 19.49 1.32 -25.19
C TYR A 174 20.97 1.01 -24.97
N TYR A 175 21.52 1.30 -23.77
CA TYR A 175 22.90 0.95 -23.44
C TYR A 175 23.10 -0.55 -23.33
N HIS A 176 22.15 -1.26 -22.72
CA HIS A 176 22.19 -2.72 -22.60
C HIS A 176 22.17 -3.35 -24.00
N ASN A 177 21.28 -2.90 -24.90
CA ASN A 177 21.15 -3.40 -26.26
C ASN A 177 22.33 -2.98 -27.15
N GLN A 178 22.87 -1.77 -27.02
CA GLN A 178 24.10 -1.40 -27.73
C GLN A 178 25.31 -2.19 -27.22
N ALA A 179 25.48 -2.31 -25.91
CA ALA A 179 26.57 -3.08 -25.32
C ALA A 179 26.45 -4.57 -25.69
N LEU A 180 25.26 -5.15 -25.59
CA LEU A 180 24.97 -6.52 -26.06
C LEU A 180 25.20 -6.67 -27.55
N SER A 181 24.75 -5.72 -28.39
CA SER A 181 25.00 -5.74 -29.84
C SER A 181 26.49 -5.71 -30.15
N ILE A 182 27.26 -4.85 -29.48
CA ILE A 182 28.72 -4.76 -29.64
C ILE A 182 29.38 -6.07 -29.18
N LEU A 183 28.99 -6.61 -28.03
CA LEU A 183 29.54 -7.86 -27.49
C LEU A 183 29.16 -9.07 -28.37
N ASN A 184 27.91 -9.18 -28.82
CA ASN A 184 27.43 -10.26 -29.69
C ASN A 184 28.10 -10.21 -31.07
N ASN A 185 28.28 -9.01 -31.64
CA ASN A 185 29.01 -8.82 -32.89
C ASN A 185 30.50 -9.15 -32.75
N HIS A 186 31.10 -8.91 -31.59
CA HIS A 186 32.52 -9.18 -31.34
C HIS A 186 32.80 -10.66 -31.04
N TYR A 187 31.94 -11.33 -30.28
CA TYR A 187 32.18 -12.69 -29.79
C TYR A 187 31.43 -13.80 -30.55
N LYS A 188 30.63 -13.46 -31.58
CA LYS A 188 29.82 -14.42 -32.36
C LYS A 188 29.09 -15.43 -31.48
N VAL A 189 28.54 -14.98 -30.36
CA VAL A 189 27.66 -15.80 -29.52
C VAL A 189 26.42 -16.10 -30.36
N THR A 190 26.35 -17.33 -30.84
CA THR A 190 25.18 -17.82 -31.56
C THR A 190 24.35 -18.53 -30.51
N ASP A 191 23.33 -17.85 -29.96
CA ASP A 191 22.19 -18.54 -29.38
C ASP A 191 20.97 -17.63 -29.21
N LYS A 192 19.83 -18.23 -29.57
CA LYS A 192 18.43 -17.98 -29.19
C LYS A 192 18.04 -16.58 -28.69
N GLU A 193 17.18 -15.96 -29.51
CA GLU A 193 16.13 -15.01 -29.12
C GLU A 193 16.56 -14.00 -28.06
N THR A 194 17.30 -13.00 -28.53
CA THR A 194 17.34 -11.71 -27.87
C THR A 194 15.91 -11.15 -27.84
N ASP A 195 15.30 -11.13 -26.66
CA ASP A 195 14.01 -10.52 -26.34
C ASP A 195 14.02 -9.02 -26.69
N LEU A 196 13.89 -8.74 -27.97
CA LEU A 196 13.39 -7.48 -28.48
C LEU A 196 11.91 -7.46 -28.12
N LEU A 197 11.56 -6.81 -26.99
CA LEU A 197 10.21 -6.33 -26.61
C LEU A 197 9.11 -6.83 -27.54
N THR A 198 8.79 -8.11 -27.49
CA THR A 198 7.67 -8.65 -28.25
C THR A 198 6.46 -8.17 -27.48
N SER A 199 5.78 -7.13 -27.96
CA SER A 199 4.47 -6.76 -27.44
C SER A 199 3.59 -8.01 -27.38
N LEU A 200 2.83 -8.20 -26.29
CA LEU A 200 1.88 -9.30 -26.20
C LEU A 200 1.02 -9.32 -27.48
N PRO A 201 0.92 -10.43 -28.22
CA PRO A 201 0.19 -10.45 -29.50
C PRO A 201 -1.26 -9.96 -29.35
N ASP A 202 -1.73 -9.08 -30.24
CA ASP A 202 -3.06 -8.43 -30.17
C ASP A 202 -4.25 -9.41 -30.14
N ASN A 203 -4.03 -10.66 -30.58
CA ASN A 203 -5.04 -11.70 -30.57
C ASN A 203 -5.23 -12.40 -29.21
N ILE A 204 -4.44 -12.05 -28.19
CA ILE A 204 -4.61 -12.59 -26.84
C ILE A 204 -5.82 -11.93 -26.16
N PRO A 205 -6.90 -12.67 -25.85
CA PRO A 205 -8.11 -12.10 -25.28
C PRO A 205 -7.91 -11.75 -23.80
N VAL A 206 -8.54 -10.66 -23.37
CA VAL A 206 -8.44 -10.15 -21.99
C VAL A 206 -9.82 -9.99 -21.37
N SER A 207 -9.98 -10.45 -20.13
CA SER A 207 -11.18 -10.25 -19.32
C SER A 207 -10.89 -9.36 -18.12
N ILE A 208 -11.68 -8.31 -17.90
CA ILE A 208 -11.61 -7.43 -16.72
C ILE A 208 -12.76 -7.75 -15.79
N ILE A 209 -12.45 -8.11 -14.55
CA ILE A 209 -13.39 -8.47 -13.50
C ILE A 209 -13.48 -7.33 -12.49
N ILE A 210 -14.68 -6.78 -12.33
CA ILE A 210 -15.01 -5.79 -11.31
C ILE A 210 -15.97 -6.41 -10.30
N ALA A 211 -15.53 -6.57 -9.06
CA ALA A 211 -16.42 -6.95 -7.97
C ALA A 211 -17.05 -5.70 -7.35
N THR A 212 -18.37 -5.69 -7.18
CA THR A 212 -19.09 -4.56 -6.59
C THR A 212 -20.06 -4.99 -5.48
N TYR A 213 -20.27 -4.10 -4.52
CA TYR A 213 -21.22 -4.26 -3.42
C TYR A 213 -21.93 -2.92 -3.17
N ASP A 214 -23.07 -2.71 -3.82
CA ASP A 214 -23.95 -1.55 -3.64
C ASP A 214 -23.28 -0.17 -3.83
N ARG A 215 -22.40 -0.02 -4.82
CA ARG A 215 -21.73 1.26 -5.14
C ARG A 215 -21.99 1.75 -6.56
N PRO A 216 -23.24 2.08 -6.91
CA PRO A 216 -23.62 2.37 -8.29
C PRO A 216 -22.90 3.57 -8.91
N GLN A 217 -22.52 4.58 -8.11
CA GLN A 217 -21.82 5.76 -8.62
C GLN A 217 -20.34 5.50 -8.89
N ASP A 218 -19.68 4.76 -8.00
CA ASP A 218 -18.27 4.42 -8.17
C ASP A 218 -18.12 3.43 -9.34
N LEU A 219 -18.98 2.40 -9.40
CA LEU A 219 -19.04 1.45 -10.52
C LEU A 219 -19.20 2.15 -11.87
N ARG A 220 -20.13 3.11 -12.00
CA ARG A 220 -20.34 3.85 -13.24
C ARG A 220 -19.09 4.60 -13.71
N LYS A 221 -18.35 5.21 -12.77
CA LYS A 221 -17.10 5.92 -13.05
C LYS A 221 -16.00 4.94 -13.48
N CYS A 222 -15.87 3.81 -12.77
CA CYS A 222 -14.94 2.75 -13.11
C CYS A 222 -15.21 2.23 -14.54
N LEU A 223 -16.45 1.82 -14.84
CA LEU A 223 -16.87 1.35 -16.16
C LEU A 223 -16.61 2.38 -17.26
N SER A 224 -16.94 3.66 -17.01
CA SER A 224 -16.68 4.75 -17.97
C SER A 224 -15.19 4.89 -18.31
N SER A 225 -14.28 4.67 -17.35
CA SER A 225 -12.83 4.69 -17.60
C SER A 225 -12.32 3.43 -18.31
N LEU A 226 -12.96 2.28 -18.07
CA LEU A 226 -12.61 0.99 -18.69
C LEU A 226 -13.06 0.91 -20.15
N VAL A 227 -14.26 1.39 -20.50
CA VAL A 227 -14.71 1.42 -21.89
C VAL A 227 -13.96 2.46 -22.74
N ALA A 228 -13.26 3.39 -22.09
CA ALA A 228 -12.42 4.40 -22.74
C ALA A 228 -10.96 3.94 -22.98
N GLN A 229 -10.62 2.67 -22.68
CA GLN A 229 -9.29 2.14 -22.94
C GLN A 229 -8.96 2.16 -24.44
N LYS A 230 -7.75 2.61 -24.77
CA LYS A 230 -7.20 2.65 -26.12
C LYS A 230 -6.52 1.31 -26.42
N SER A 231 -7.31 0.30 -26.78
CA SER A 231 -6.82 -1.01 -27.20
C SER A 231 -7.60 -1.50 -28.42
N THR A 232 -6.92 -2.21 -29.31
CA THR A 232 -7.51 -2.90 -30.48
C THR A 232 -7.92 -4.34 -30.17
N ARG A 233 -7.61 -4.83 -28.95
CA ARG A 233 -7.85 -6.20 -28.53
C ARG A 233 -9.32 -6.47 -28.26
N GLN A 234 -9.70 -7.74 -28.30
CA GLN A 234 -10.99 -8.17 -27.78
C GLN A 234 -10.98 -8.09 -26.25
N LEU A 235 -11.79 -7.19 -25.71
CA LEU A 235 -11.91 -6.94 -24.28
C LEU A 235 -13.29 -7.41 -23.77
N GLU A 236 -13.27 -8.29 -22.78
CA GLU A 236 -14.47 -8.71 -22.04
C GLU A 236 -14.49 -7.96 -20.70
N ILE A 237 -15.58 -7.29 -20.36
CA ILE A 237 -15.74 -6.64 -19.05
C ILE A 237 -16.86 -7.35 -18.29
N ILE A 238 -16.54 -7.89 -17.12
CA ILE A 238 -17.47 -8.63 -16.26
C ILE A 238 -17.62 -7.88 -14.94
N VAL A 239 -18.84 -7.46 -14.63
CA VAL A 239 -19.22 -6.95 -13.32
C VAL A 239 -19.83 -8.08 -12.51
N VAL A 240 -19.27 -8.35 -11.34
CA VAL A 240 -19.79 -9.31 -10.39
C VAL A 240 -20.54 -8.58 -9.28
N ASP A 241 -21.87 -8.68 -9.31
CA ASP A 241 -22.75 -8.17 -8.27
C ASP A 241 -22.69 -9.08 -7.05
N ASN A 242 -22.03 -8.62 -5.99
CA ASN A 242 -21.89 -9.36 -4.74
C ASN A 242 -23.02 -9.08 -3.73
N HIS A 243 -24.08 -8.39 -4.16
CA HIS A 243 -25.32 -8.23 -3.41
C HIS A 243 -26.55 -8.15 -4.34
N PRO A 244 -26.84 -9.20 -5.13
CA PRO A 244 -27.91 -9.16 -6.14
C PRO A 244 -29.31 -8.88 -5.59
N ALA A 245 -29.54 -9.14 -4.30
CA ALA A 245 -30.80 -8.84 -3.63
C ALA A 245 -31.08 -7.34 -3.47
N SER A 246 -30.07 -6.46 -3.55
CA SER A 246 -30.28 -5.01 -3.47
C SER A 246 -30.92 -4.45 -4.74
N GLY A 247 -30.60 -5.04 -5.90
CA GLY A 247 -31.01 -4.55 -7.21
C GLY A 247 -30.31 -3.25 -7.66
N TRP A 248 -29.21 -2.85 -7.01
CA TRP A 248 -28.54 -1.57 -7.28
C TRP A 248 -27.55 -1.64 -8.44
N THR A 249 -26.95 -2.81 -8.69
CA THR A 249 -25.94 -3.04 -9.73
C THR A 249 -26.53 -3.14 -11.14
N PRO A 250 -27.62 -3.90 -11.39
CA PRO A 250 -28.14 -4.10 -12.75
C PRO A 250 -28.47 -2.81 -13.53
N PRO A 251 -29.08 -1.77 -12.91
CA PRO A 251 -29.35 -0.51 -13.61
C PRO A 251 -28.08 0.18 -14.12
N VAL A 252 -26.96 0.07 -13.41
CA VAL A 252 -25.69 0.67 -13.82
C VAL A 252 -25.09 -0.09 -14.99
N VAL A 253 -25.08 -1.43 -14.92
CA VAL A 253 -24.53 -2.27 -16.00
C VAL A 253 -25.32 -2.12 -17.29
N ALA A 254 -26.64 -1.92 -17.21
CA ALA A 254 -27.49 -1.66 -18.38
C ALA A 254 -27.11 -0.39 -19.16
N GLU A 255 -26.34 0.53 -18.58
CA GLU A 255 -25.81 1.72 -19.27
C GLU A 255 -24.62 1.38 -20.20
N PHE A 256 -24.05 0.17 -20.07
CA PHE A 256 -22.86 -0.28 -20.80
C PHE A 256 -23.16 -1.62 -21.52
N PRO A 257 -23.65 -1.59 -22.77
CA PRO A 257 -24.18 -2.78 -23.47
C PRO A 257 -23.21 -3.98 -23.61
N ASP A 258 -21.90 -3.72 -23.65
CA ASP A 258 -20.87 -4.75 -23.83
C ASP A 258 -20.34 -5.31 -22.49
N VAL A 259 -20.92 -4.90 -21.36
CA VAL A 259 -20.55 -5.36 -20.02
C VAL A 259 -21.44 -6.52 -19.59
N VAL A 260 -20.80 -7.62 -19.17
CA VAL A 260 -21.47 -8.81 -18.68
C VAL A 260 -21.72 -8.68 -17.17
N LEU A 261 -22.94 -8.99 -16.74
CA LEU A 261 -23.30 -9.04 -15.32
C LEU A 261 -23.32 -10.49 -14.82
N VAL A 262 -22.57 -10.76 -13.75
CA VAL A 262 -22.59 -12.03 -13.02
C VAL A 262 -23.07 -11.79 -11.59
N SER A 263 -23.94 -12.65 -11.09
CA SER A 263 -24.46 -12.54 -9.71
C SER A 263 -23.76 -13.53 -8.78
N GLU A 264 -23.28 -13.05 -7.64
CA GLU A 264 -22.73 -13.88 -6.56
C GLU A 264 -23.37 -13.50 -5.22
N SER A 265 -24.25 -14.35 -4.71
CA SER A 265 -25.01 -14.07 -3.48
C SER A 265 -24.20 -14.30 -2.20
N ARG A 266 -23.08 -15.04 -2.24
CA ARG A 266 -22.20 -15.24 -1.09
C ARG A 266 -21.30 -14.00 -0.95
N GLN A 267 -21.58 -13.19 0.07
CA GLN A 267 -20.87 -11.93 0.30
C GLN A 267 -19.39 -12.17 0.67
N GLY A 268 -18.47 -11.56 -0.07
CA GLY A 268 -17.03 -11.65 0.15
C GLY A 268 -16.29 -11.42 -1.16
N LEU A 269 -15.21 -10.63 -1.11
CA LEU A 269 -14.46 -10.23 -2.30
C LEU A 269 -13.88 -11.44 -3.05
N ALA A 270 -13.37 -12.44 -2.32
CA ALA A 270 -12.87 -13.67 -2.92
C ALA A 270 -13.99 -14.48 -3.61
N TYR A 271 -15.21 -14.52 -3.07
CA TYR A 271 -16.33 -15.16 -3.76
C TYR A 271 -16.66 -14.45 -5.06
N ALA A 272 -16.78 -13.12 -5.03
CA ALA A 272 -17.09 -12.32 -6.21
C ALA A 272 -16.01 -12.45 -7.29
N ARG A 273 -14.73 -12.30 -6.93
CA ARG A 273 -13.62 -12.45 -7.90
C ARG A 273 -13.53 -13.86 -8.45
N ASN A 274 -13.68 -14.90 -7.62
CA ASN A 274 -13.70 -16.28 -8.11
C ASN A 274 -14.86 -16.54 -9.07
N ALA A 275 -16.06 -16.00 -8.82
CA ALA A 275 -17.18 -16.10 -9.75
C ALA A 275 -16.86 -15.43 -11.09
N GLY A 276 -16.23 -14.25 -11.06
CA GLY A 276 -15.74 -13.57 -12.27
C GLY A 276 -14.65 -14.36 -13.01
N PHE A 277 -13.65 -14.90 -12.30
CA PHE A 277 -12.60 -15.74 -12.88
C PHE A 277 -13.12 -17.04 -13.52
N VAL A 278 -14.21 -17.58 -12.98
CA VAL A 278 -14.87 -18.76 -13.57
C VAL A 278 -15.70 -18.39 -14.80
N ALA A 279 -16.29 -17.20 -14.82
CA ALA A 279 -17.09 -16.70 -15.93
C ALA A 279 -16.25 -16.14 -17.09
N SER A 280 -15.01 -15.72 -16.82
CA SER A 280 -14.14 -15.09 -17.81
C SER A 280 -13.68 -16.04 -18.91
N THR A 281 -13.55 -15.51 -20.12
CA THR A 281 -13.10 -16.24 -21.32
C THR A 281 -11.70 -15.86 -21.80
N GLY A 282 -11.11 -14.80 -21.24
CA GLY A 282 -9.79 -14.29 -21.61
C GLY A 282 -8.63 -15.17 -21.13
N ASP A 283 -7.54 -15.14 -21.90
CA ASP A 283 -6.28 -15.80 -21.55
C ASP A 283 -5.53 -15.02 -20.46
N ILE A 284 -5.72 -13.70 -20.44
CA ILE A 284 -5.33 -12.81 -19.36
C ILE A 284 -6.59 -12.31 -18.66
N VAL A 285 -6.62 -12.41 -17.34
CA VAL A 285 -7.74 -11.98 -16.51
C VAL A 285 -7.25 -10.90 -15.56
N ILE A 286 -7.94 -9.78 -15.50
CA ILE A 286 -7.62 -8.63 -14.67
C ILE A 286 -8.66 -8.54 -13.56
N ALA A 287 -8.22 -8.35 -12.32
CA ALA A 287 -9.07 -7.95 -11.21
C ALA A 287 -8.86 -6.46 -10.92
N THR A 288 -9.97 -5.76 -10.73
CA THR A 288 -9.98 -4.35 -10.29
C THR A 288 -11.18 -4.09 -9.38
N ASP A 289 -11.12 -3.00 -8.63
CA ASP A 289 -12.20 -2.61 -7.73
C ASP A 289 -13.19 -1.63 -8.40
N ASP A 290 -14.40 -1.50 -7.86
CA ASP A 290 -15.43 -0.61 -8.39
C ASP A 290 -15.19 0.88 -8.07
N ASP A 291 -14.24 1.18 -7.19
CA ASP A 291 -13.89 2.51 -6.70
C ASP A 291 -12.52 3.01 -7.22
N VAL A 292 -12.10 2.47 -8.37
CA VAL A 292 -10.94 2.95 -9.12
C VAL A 292 -11.31 3.63 -10.44
N THR A 293 -10.41 4.47 -10.94
CA THR A 293 -10.42 4.95 -12.32
C THR A 293 -9.06 4.75 -12.97
N VAL A 294 -9.07 4.39 -14.26
CA VAL A 294 -7.86 4.01 -15.00
C VAL A 294 -7.50 5.06 -16.08
N PRO A 295 -6.21 5.32 -16.33
CA PRO A 295 -5.75 6.04 -17.53
C PRO A 295 -6.12 5.32 -18.84
N PRO A 296 -6.29 6.01 -19.99
CA PRO A 296 -6.71 5.38 -21.25
C PRO A 296 -5.77 4.30 -21.82
N ASP A 297 -4.52 4.24 -21.38
CA ASP A 297 -3.48 3.32 -21.86
C ASP A 297 -3.06 2.29 -20.79
N TRP A 298 -3.81 2.23 -19.68
CA TRP A 298 -3.53 1.37 -18.53
C TRP A 298 -3.54 -0.11 -18.90
N LEU A 299 -4.50 -0.55 -19.72
CA LEU A 299 -4.65 -1.94 -20.11
C LEU A 299 -3.38 -2.49 -20.76
N GLU A 300 -2.88 -1.83 -21.81
CA GLU A 300 -1.71 -2.30 -22.56
C GLU A 300 -0.45 -2.31 -21.69
N LYS A 301 -0.29 -1.33 -20.79
CA LYS A 301 0.84 -1.32 -19.84
C LYS A 301 0.76 -2.48 -18.85
N LEU A 302 -0.43 -2.76 -18.31
CA LEU A 302 -0.61 -3.81 -17.31
C LEU A 302 -0.35 -5.20 -17.91
N ILE A 303 -0.73 -5.42 -19.17
CA ILE A 303 -0.60 -6.74 -19.81
C ILE A 303 0.72 -6.93 -20.55
N ALA A 304 1.45 -5.87 -20.88
CA ALA A 304 2.72 -5.94 -21.62
C ALA A 304 3.71 -6.99 -21.07
N PRO A 305 3.91 -7.14 -19.74
CA PRO A 305 4.85 -8.15 -19.22
C PRO A 305 4.46 -9.60 -19.52
N PHE A 306 3.20 -9.90 -19.88
CA PHE A 306 2.79 -11.25 -20.31
C PHE A 306 3.31 -11.64 -21.70
N ALA A 307 4.04 -10.77 -22.39
CA ALA A 307 4.90 -11.20 -23.50
C ALA A 307 5.79 -12.39 -23.13
N ARG A 308 6.24 -12.42 -21.87
CA ARG A 308 7.06 -13.48 -21.29
C ARG A 308 6.21 -14.61 -20.71
N PRO A 309 6.34 -15.86 -21.18
CA PRO A 309 5.53 -17.00 -20.73
C PRO A 309 5.64 -17.33 -19.23
N ASP A 310 6.75 -17.02 -18.58
CA ASP A 310 6.99 -17.30 -17.15
C ASP A 310 6.28 -16.34 -16.19
N VAL A 311 5.89 -15.15 -16.69
CA VAL A 311 5.14 -14.14 -15.93
C VAL A 311 3.70 -14.63 -15.77
N MET A 312 3.28 -14.88 -14.54
CA MET A 312 1.94 -15.37 -14.20
C MET A 312 1.06 -14.29 -13.58
N ILE A 313 1.66 -13.27 -12.96
CA ILE A 313 0.97 -12.15 -12.34
C ILE A 313 1.68 -10.85 -12.73
N VAL A 314 0.89 -9.84 -13.08
CA VAL A 314 1.35 -8.46 -13.12
C VAL A 314 0.50 -7.63 -12.18
N THR A 315 1.11 -6.87 -11.29
CA THR A 315 0.41 -5.88 -10.47
C THR A 315 0.81 -4.48 -10.92
N GLY A 316 -0.09 -3.53 -10.75
CA GLY A 316 0.18 -2.13 -11.04
C GLY A 316 0.10 -1.25 -9.81
N ASN A 317 0.43 0.03 -9.97
CA ASN A 317 0.40 0.98 -8.85
C ASN A 317 -1.03 1.38 -8.48
N VAL A 318 -1.29 1.64 -7.20
CA VAL A 318 -2.60 2.07 -6.71
C VAL A 318 -2.43 3.38 -5.97
N LEU A 319 -2.82 4.47 -6.61
CA LEU A 319 -2.56 5.84 -6.16
C LEU A 319 -3.80 6.49 -5.57
N PRO A 320 -3.67 7.41 -4.60
CA PRO A 320 -4.81 8.11 -4.02
C PRO A 320 -5.49 9.01 -5.07
N LEU A 321 -6.79 8.82 -5.29
CA LEU A 321 -7.58 9.74 -6.11
C LEU A 321 -7.69 11.13 -5.47
N GLN A 322 -7.77 11.18 -4.14
CA GLN A 322 -8.01 12.41 -3.37
C GLN A 322 -7.53 12.26 -1.92
N LEU A 323 -7.15 13.38 -1.28
CA LEU A 323 -6.62 13.43 0.08
C LEU A 323 -7.27 14.57 0.90
N GLU A 324 -8.57 14.75 0.71
CA GLU A 324 -9.38 15.83 1.30
C GLU A 324 -9.61 15.67 2.81
N THR A 325 -9.55 14.44 3.31
CA THR A 325 -9.88 14.13 4.71
C THR A 325 -8.69 13.54 5.46
N LEU A 326 -8.66 13.74 6.79
CA LEU A 326 -7.64 13.16 7.66
C LEU A 326 -7.57 11.64 7.57
N ALA A 327 -8.68 10.96 7.31
CA ALA A 327 -8.69 9.51 7.15
C ALA A 327 -7.89 9.08 5.91
N GLN A 328 -8.04 9.78 4.79
CA GLN A 328 -7.34 9.47 3.56
C GLN A 328 -5.84 9.74 3.71
N GLN A 329 -5.48 10.86 4.32
CA GLN A 329 -4.08 11.20 4.62
C GLN A 329 -3.44 10.22 5.60
N SER A 330 -4.17 9.83 6.65
CA SER A 330 -3.69 8.83 7.61
C SER A 330 -3.48 7.47 6.98
N PHE A 331 -4.31 7.09 5.99
CA PHE A 331 -4.14 5.86 5.25
C PHE A 331 -2.87 5.85 4.39
N GLU A 332 -2.60 6.94 3.69
CA GLU A 332 -1.34 7.09 2.92
C GLU A 332 -0.12 7.09 3.83
N ASN A 333 -0.18 7.78 4.97
CA ASN A 333 0.90 7.79 5.97
C ASN A 333 1.13 6.43 6.64
N TYR A 334 0.09 5.59 6.72
CA TYR A 334 0.20 4.21 7.19
C TYR A 334 0.94 3.32 6.17
N GLY A 335 0.98 3.72 4.90
CA GLY A 335 1.65 3.01 3.81
C GLY A 335 0.80 2.87 2.53
N GLY A 336 -0.49 3.24 2.59
CA GLY A 336 -1.38 3.25 1.43
C GLY A 336 -1.46 1.91 0.67
N LEU A 337 -1.91 1.99 -0.57
CA LEU A 337 -1.89 0.85 -1.52
C LEU A 337 -0.77 0.97 -2.56
N GLY A 338 -0.17 2.15 -2.72
CA GLY A 338 0.93 2.37 -3.65
C GLY A 338 2.20 1.61 -3.23
N ARG A 339 3.03 1.23 -4.21
CA ARG A 339 4.31 0.52 -3.98
C ARG A 339 5.52 1.23 -4.62
N GLY A 340 5.38 2.53 -4.81
CA GLY A 340 6.42 3.39 -5.40
C GLY A 340 6.33 3.45 -6.92
N PHE A 341 7.41 3.91 -7.56
CA PHE A 341 7.46 4.16 -9.02
C PHE A 341 8.56 3.35 -9.70
N GLU A 342 9.17 2.42 -8.97
CA GLU A 342 10.22 1.56 -9.48
C GLU A 342 9.65 0.18 -9.79
N ARG A 343 9.98 -0.34 -10.97
CA ARG A 343 9.56 -1.68 -11.39
C ARG A 343 10.24 -2.72 -10.50
N LEU A 344 9.48 -3.72 -10.06
CA LEU A 344 9.99 -4.84 -9.27
C LEU A 344 9.58 -6.15 -9.95
N GLU A 345 10.50 -7.09 -10.05
CA GLU A 345 10.23 -8.43 -10.53
C GLU A 345 10.73 -9.45 -9.52
N VAL A 346 9.90 -10.42 -9.19
CA VAL A 346 10.19 -11.47 -8.21
C VAL A 346 9.70 -12.82 -8.72
N ASN A 347 10.39 -13.88 -8.31
CA ASN A 347 10.11 -15.25 -8.74
C ASN A 347 10.27 -16.24 -7.57
N GLY A 348 10.32 -17.54 -7.89
CA GLY A 348 10.57 -18.59 -6.90
C GLY A 348 11.88 -18.43 -6.13
N ASP A 349 12.97 -18.01 -6.77
CA ASP A 349 14.26 -17.83 -6.11
C ASP A 349 14.21 -16.68 -5.09
N TRP A 350 13.54 -15.58 -5.46
CA TRP A 350 13.27 -14.49 -4.52
C TRP A 350 12.49 -15.01 -3.30
N PHE A 351 11.47 -15.84 -3.51
CA PHE A 351 10.66 -16.42 -2.44
C PHE A 351 11.45 -17.37 -1.53
N GLU A 352 12.34 -18.19 -2.08
CA GLU A 352 13.20 -19.11 -1.32
C GLU A 352 14.32 -18.39 -0.56
N SER A 353 14.69 -17.16 -0.98
CA SER A 353 15.67 -16.36 -0.24
C SER A 353 15.22 -15.99 1.18
N PHE A 354 13.91 -16.05 1.47
CA PHE A 354 13.34 -15.82 2.79
C PHE A 354 13.29 -17.11 3.62
N SER A 355 14.46 -17.64 4.01
CA SER A 355 14.56 -18.94 4.70
C SER A 355 14.02 -18.95 6.14
N HIS A 356 13.91 -17.79 6.79
CA HIS A 356 13.58 -17.67 8.22
C HIS A 356 12.39 -16.76 8.55
N GLN A 357 11.78 -16.15 7.54
CA GLN A 357 10.62 -15.28 7.68
C GLN A 357 9.72 -15.39 6.45
N PRO A 358 8.41 -15.08 6.53
CA PRO A 358 7.57 -15.08 5.36
C PRO A 358 8.07 -14.08 4.31
N ALA A 359 7.96 -14.45 3.03
CA ALA A 359 8.20 -13.51 1.94
C ALA A 359 7.15 -12.38 2.00
N PRO A 360 7.55 -11.09 1.89
CA PRO A 360 6.67 -9.93 2.06
C PRO A 360 5.79 -9.69 0.84
N THR A 361 4.91 -10.65 0.54
CA THR A 361 4.06 -10.63 -0.66
C THR A 361 3.05 -9.47 -0.68
N TRP A 362 2.79 -8.83 0.46
CA TRP A 362 1.99 -7.59 0.57
C TRP A 362 2.67 -6.36 -0.05
N GLU A 363 3.98 -6.41 -0.33
CA GLU A 363 4.74 -5.35 -1.00
C GLU A 363 4.63 -5.44 -2.54
N LEU A 364 4.06 -6.53 -3.05
CA LEU A 364 4.02 -6.83 -4.49
C LEU A 364 2.79 -6.27 -5.21
N GLY A 365 2.13 -5.28 -4.62
CA GLY A 365 0.91 -4.66 -5.14
C GLY A 365 -0.37 -5.20 -4.51
N ALA A 366 -1.50 -4.90 -5.14
CA ALA A 366 -2.83 -5.27 -4.66
C ALA A 366 -3.72 -5.70 -5.83
N THR A 367 -4.69 -6.54 -5.53
CA THR A 367 -5.68 -7.04 -6.51
C THR A 367 -6.67 -6.00 -7.02
N ALA A 368 -6.66 -4.79 -6.45
CA ALA A 368 -7.35 -3.63 -7.03
C ALA A 368 -6.73 -3.20 -8.38
N ASN A 369 -5.51 -3.67 -8.69
CA ASN A 369 -4.82 -3.44 -9.95
C ASN A 369 -3.89 -4.62 -10.25
N ALA A 370 -4.46 -5.78 -10.58
CA ALA A 370 -3.69 -6.98 -10.87
C ALA A 370 -4.24 -7.76 -12.06
N ALA A 371 -3.34 -8.24 -12.90
CA ALA A 371 -3.59 -9.12 -14.02
C ALA A 371 -2.95 -10.50 -13.78
N PHE A 372 -3.58 -11.52 -14.34
CA PHE A 372 -3.27 -12.92 -14.12
C PHE A 372 -3.31 -13.67 -15.45
N ARG A 373 -2.40 -14.64 -15.66
CA ARG A 373 -2.69 -15.67 -16.67
C ARG A 373 -3.84 -16.54 -16.20
N ALA A 374 -4.86 -16.74 -17.02
CA ALA A 374 -6.04 -17.54 -16.66
C ALA A 374 -5.68 -18.97 -16.22
N SER A 375 -4.60 -19.53 -16.76
CA SER A 375 -4.08 -20.86 -16.43
C SER A 375 -3.76 -21.05 -14.93
N ILE A 376 -3.52 -19.98 -14.16
CA ILE A 376 -3.26 -20.11 -12.72
C ILE A 376 -4.50 -20.64 -11.98
N PHE A 377 -5.72 -20.35 -12.47
CA PHE A 377 -6.97 -20.67 -11.77
C PHE A 377 -7.32 -22.16 -11.83
N SER A 378 -6.80 -22.89 -12.83
CA SER A 378 -6.91 -24.34 -12.96
C SER A 378 -5.67 -25.09 -12.46
N HIS A 379 -4.58 -24.38 -12.14
CA HIS A 379 -3.32 -24.98 -11.71
C HIS A 379 -3.47 -25.70 -10.35
N PRO A 380 -3.02 -26.96 -10.21
CA PRO A 380 -3.32 -27.80 -9.04
C PRO A 380 -2.72 -27.28 -7.72
N LYS A 381 -1.63 -26.51 -7.79
CA LYS A 381 -1.00 -25.89 -6.61
C LYS A 381 -1.43 -24.44 -6.37
N ILE A 382 -2.11 -23.79 -7.32
CA ILE A 382 -2.39 -22.33 -7.26
C ILE A 382 -3.88 -21.98 -7.32
N GLY A 383 -4.72 -22.75 -8.02
CA GLY A 383 -6.07 -22.34 -8.45
C GLY A 383 -6.89 -21.51 -7.46
N LEU A 384 -7.72 -20.57 -7.96
CA LEU A 384 -8.64 -19.65 -7.28
C LEU A 384 -8.20 -19.01 -5.93
N MET A 385 -8.79 -17.85 -5.62
CA MET A 385 -8.56 -17.19 -4.34
C MET A 385 -9.17 -18.02 -3.21
N ASN A 386 -8.51 -18.01 -2.05
CA ASN A 386 -9.02 -18.70 -0.88
C ASN A 386 -10.23 -17.95 -0.32
N GLU A 387 -11.42 -18.54 -0.49
CA GLU A 387 -12.71 -17.97 -0.07
C GLU A 387 -12.82 -17.70 1.45
N ALA A 388 -11.92 -18.27 2.28
CA ALA A 388 -11.88 -17.98 3.71
C ALA A 388 -11.11 -16.69 4.06
N LEU A 389 -10.49 -16.05 3.07
CA LEU A 389 -9.74 -14.80 3.20
C LEU A 389 -10.44 -13.69 2.40
N GLY A 390 -10.16 -12.45 2.77
CA GLY A 390 -10.52 -11.27 1.97
C GLY A 390 -11.71 -10.45 2.48
N PRO A 391 -11.82 -9.19 2.02
CA PRO A 391 -12.85 -8.26 2.46
C PRO A 391 -14.25 -8.86 2.43
N GLY A 392 -15.02 -8.63 3.49
CA GLY A 392 -16.34 -9.25 3.68
C GLY A 392 -16.31 -10.57 4.45
N MET A 393 -15.13 -11.17 4.65
CA MET A 393 -14.95 -12.33 5.52
C MET A 393 -14.59 -11.93 6.96
N PRO A 394 -14.96 -12.72 7.98
CA PRO A 394 -14.51 -12.46 9.35
C PRO A 394 -13.00 -12.31 9.49
N SER A 395 -12.22 -13.08 8.72
CA SER A 395 -10.74 -13.08 8.66
C SER A 395 -10.13 -11.74 8.24
N GLY A 396 -10.87 -10.85 7.58
CA GLY A 396 -10.39 -9.53 7.20
C GLY A 396 -9.91 -9.47 5.75
N VAL A 397 -8.60 -9.55 5.52
CA VAL A 397 -7.95 -9.47 4.18
C VAL A 397 -6.92 -10.58 4.00
N GLY A 398 -6.32 -10.70 2.81
CA GLY A 398 -5.13 -11.53 2.56
C GLY A 398 -5.31 -12.59 1.48
N GLU A 399 -6.44 -12.56 0.77
CA GLU A 399 -6.75 -13.40 -0.37
C GLU A 399 -5.78 -13.19 -1.54
N ASP A 400 -5.34 -11.95 -1.75
CA ASP A 400 -4.39 -11.58 -2.80
C ASP A 400 -2.96 -12.00 -2.46
N THR A 401 -2.53 -11.67 -1.25
CA THR A 401 -1.25 -12.00 -0.65
C THR A 401 -1.05 -13.51 -0.64
N TYR A 402 -2.11 -14.27 -0.35
CA TYR A 402 -2.11 -15.73 -0.43
C TYR A 402 -1.99 -16.25 -1.87
N LEU A 403 -2.66 -15.64 -2.84
CA LEU A 403 -2.53 -16.02 -4.24
C LEU A 403 -1.12 -15.75 -4.77
N PHE A 404 -0.54 -14.58 -4.45
CA PHE A 404 0.83 -14.21 -4.83
C PHE A 404 1.84 -15.19 -4.21
N TYR A 405 1.67 -15.52 -2.93
CA TYR A 405 2.44 -16.54 -2.25
C TYR A 405 2.40 -17.89 -2.97
N LYS A 406 1.22 -18.37 -3.39
CA LYS A 406 1.12 -19.68 -4.07
C LYS A 406 1.76 -19.67 -5.47
N VAL A 407 1.68 -18.56 -6.20
CA VAL A 407 2.36 -18.39 -7.50
C VAL A 407 3.88 -18.44 -7.33
N LEU A 408 4.43 -17.67 -6.39
CA LEU A 408 5.88 -17.63 -6.14
C LEU A 408 6.39 -18.96 -5.59
N LYS A 409 5.67 -19.59 -4.67
CA LYS A 409 5.99 -20.93 -4.15
C LYS A 409 5.95 -22.01 -5.24
N ALA A 410 5.18 -21.81 -6.30
CA ALA A 410 5.15 -22.69 -7.46
C ALA A 410 6.30 -22.43 -8.45
N GLY A 411 7.14 -21.41 -8.22
CA GLY A 411 8.33 -21.10 -9.02
C GLY A 411 8.10 -20.08 -10.14
N TYR A 412 6.91 -19.46 -10.22
CA TYR A 412 6.56 -18.53 -11.30
C TYR A 412 6.92 -17.08 -10.98
N THR A 413 6.92 -16.25 -12.02
CA THR A 413 7.29 -14.83 -11.93
C THR A 413 6.07 -13.94 -11.69
N LEU A 414 6.23 -12.95 -10.81
CA LEU A 414 5.34 -11.82 -10.59
C LEU A 414 6.08 -10.53 -10.90
N VAL A 415 5.45 -9.66 -11.70
CA VAL A 415 5.97 -8.34 -12.06
C VAL A 415 5.11 -7.25 -11.44
N TYR A 416 5.71 -6.28 -10.78
CA TYR A 416 5.10 -5.01 -10.41
C TYR A 416 5.45 -3.95 -11.47
N GLU A 417 4.44 -3.49 -12.21
CA GLU A 417 4.53 -2.51 -13.29
C GLU A 417 3.96 -1.15 -12.83
N PRO A 418 4.78 -0.25 -12.28
CA PRO A 418 4.29 1.00 -11.71
C PRO A 418 3.70 1.97 -12.74
N SER A 419 4.04 1.82 -14.03
CA SER A 419 3.46 2.63 -15.10
C SER A 419 2.00 2.29 -15.39
N ALA A 420 1.57 1.07 -15.06
CA ALA A 420 0.18 0.65 -15.08
C ALA A 420 -0.50 1.06 -13.76
N TYR A 421 -0.76 2.34 -13.55
CA TYR A 421 -1.35 2.84 -12.31
C TYR A 421 -2.86 3.03 -12.40
N VAL A 422 -3.54 2.96 -11.25
CA VAL A 422 -4.95 3.34 -11.09
C VAL A 422 -5.11 4.41 -10.01
N TRP A 423 -6.17 5.20 -10.11
CA TRP A 423 -6.60 6.12 -9.06
C TRP A 423 -7.65 5.45 -8.20
N HIS A 424 -7.39 5.30 -6.91
CA HIS A 424 -8.25 4.61 -5.97
C HIS A 424 -8.87 5.57 -4.97
N LYS A 425 -10.18 5.46 -4.76
CA LYS A 425 -10.91 6.26 -3.77
C LYS A 425 -10.69 5.73 -2.35
N HIS A 426 -10.05 6.53 -1.50
CA HIS A 426 -9.91 6.18 -0.09
C HIS A 426 -11.13 6.54 0.74
N ARG A 427 -11.36 5.78 1.82
CA ARG A 427 -12.41 6.03 2.82
C ARG A 427 -12.22 7.40 3.44
N THR A 428 -13.31 8.15 3.59
CA THR A 428 -13.30 9.53 4.13
C THR A 428 -13.44 9.57 5.65
N GLU A 429 -14.08 8.57 6.24
CA GLU A 429 -14.39 8.54 7.66
C GLU A 429 -13.32 7.80 8.47
N MET A 430 -12.86 8.41 9.56
CA MET A 430 -11.90 7.78 10.48
C MET A 430 -12.41 6.44 11.01
N ALA A 431 -13.70 6.30 11.33
CA ALA A 431 -14.27 5.04 11.80
C ALA A 431 -14.14 3.92 10.75
N ALA A 432 -14.30 4.26 9.47
CA ALA A 432 -14.17 3.32 8.37
C ALA A 432 -12.69 2.94 8.15
N LEU A 433 -11.76 3.89 8.30
CA LEU A 433 -10.32 3.62 8.29
C LEU A 433 -9.90 2.69 9.44
N HIS A 434 -10.32 2.95 10.68
CA HIS A 434 -10.00 2.08 11.82
C HIS A 434 -10.50 0.65 11.58
N ARG A 435 -11.71 0.48 11.02
CA ARG A 435 -12.22 -0.84 10.66
C ARG A 435 -11.36 -1.50 9.57
N GLN A 436 -10.90 -0.74 8.58
CA GLN A 436 -10.00 -1.24 7.53
C GLN A 436 -8.66 -1.72 8.12
N LEU A 437 -7.99 -0.90 8.93
CA LEU A 437 -6.71 -1.24 9.55
C LEU A 437 -6.83 -2.43 10.52
N TYR A 438 -7.93 -2.50 11.26
CA TYR A 438 -8.24 -3.67 12.09
C TYR A 438 -8.41 -4.94 11.26
N ASN A 439 -9.09 -4.86 10.11
CA ASN A 439 -9.21 -5.99 9.18
C ASN A 439 -7.87 -6.37 8.53
N TYR A 440 -6.99 -5.41 8.23
CA TYR A 440 -5.61 -5.67 7.79
C TYR A 440 -4.83 -6.47 8.83
N SER A 441 -4.99 -6.09 10.09
CA SER A 441 -4.30 -6.74 11.21
C SER A 441 -4.80 -8.17 11.46
N LYS A 442 -6.12 -8.40 11.38
CA LYS A 442 -6.67 -9.77 11.38
C LYS A 442 -6.17 -10.58 10.19
N GLY A 443 -6.21 -9.97 9.00
CA GLY A 443 -5.83 -10.59 7.73
C GLY A 443 -4.37 -11.03 7.72
N HIS A 444 -3.47 -10.25 8.32
CA HIS A 444 -2.06 -10.60 8.41
C HIS A 444 -1.84 -11.91 9.21
N VAL A 445 -2.59 -12.12 10.29
CA VAL A 445 -2.57 -13.38 11.04
C VAL A 445 -3.28 -14.50 10.27
N ALA A 446 -4.43 -14.22 9.67
CA ALA A 446 -5.20 -15.19 8.90
C ALA A 446 -4.40 -15.75 7.71
N TYR A 447 -3.71 -14.88 6.96
CA TYR A 447 -2.82 -15.24 5.87
C TYR A 447 -1.68 -16.15 6.35
N ASN A 448 -0.89 -15.70 7.34
CA ASN A 448 0.26 -16.47 7.84
C ASN A 448 -0.16 -17.80 8.49
N LEU A 449 -1.32 -17.85 9.11
CA LEU A 449 -1.86 -19.09 9.67
C LEU A 449 -2.33 -20.03 8.55
N THR A 450 -2.87 -19.48 7.46
CA THR A 450 -3.26 -20.25 6.28
C THR A 450 -2.05 -20.89 5.60
N THR A 451 -0.97 -20.13 5.37
CA THR A 451 0.26 -20.67 4.74
C THR A 451 0.88 -21.82 5.56
N TRP A 452 0.83 -21.73 6.88
CA TRP A 452 1.27 -22.81 7.76
C TRP A 452 0.32 -24.02 7.74
N LEU A 453 -0.98 -23.81 7.96
CA LEU A 453 -1.94 -24.90 8.12
C LEU A 453 -2.26 -25.62 6.80
N GLN A 454 -2.30 -24.91 5.68
CA GLN A 454 -2.66 -25.48 4.37
C GLN A 454 -1.43 -25.95 3.58
N ASP A 455 -0.33 -25.20 3.64
CA ASP A 455 0.84 -25.47 2.78
C ASP A 455 2.09 -25.92 3.55
N GLY A 456 2.00 -26.09 4.87
CA GLY A 456 3.09 -26.54 5.73
C GLY A 456 4.22 -25.52 5.92
N ASP A 457 3.99 -24.24 5.58
CA ASP A 457 5.02 -23.21 5.70
C ASP A 457 5.14 -22.67 7.13
N TRP A 458 6.10 -23.20 7.88
CA TRP A 458 6.33 -22.84 9.28
C TRP A 458 6.72 -21.37 9.48
N ARG A 459 7.19 -20.67 8.44
CA ARG A 459 7.59 -19.26 8.52
C ARG A 459 6.40 -18.39 8.93
N GLY A 460 5.18 -18.75 8.50
CA GLY A 460 3.96 -18.07 8.91
C GLY A 460 3.70 -18.16 10.42
N LEU A 461 3.94 -19.32 11.03
CA LEU A 461 3.83 -19.48 12.49
C LEU A 461 4.86 -18.62 13.24
N VAL A 462 6.11 -18.60 12.76
CA VAL A 462 7.18 -17.79 13.36
C VAL A 462 6.87 -16.30 13.26
N GLN A 463 6.29 -15.85 12.14
CA GLN A 463 5.83 -14.47 12.03
C GLN A 463 4.74 -14.13 13.04
N ILE A 464 3.78 -15.03 13.28
CA ILE A 464 2.70 -14.78 14.24
C ILE A 464 3.23 -14.76 15.69
N VAL A 465 4.08 -15.71 16.05
CA VAL A 465 4.53 -15.90 17.45
C VAL A 465 5.67 -14.96 17.82
N LEU A 466 6.58 -14.65 16.90
CA LEU A 466 7.78 -13.85 17.17
C LEU A 466 7.80 -12.56 16.36
N GLY A 467 7.55 -12.62 15.04
CA GLY A 467 7.67 -11.46 14.14
C GLY A 467 6.76 -10.30 14.52
N LEU A 468 5.45 -10.54 14.64
CA LEU A 468 4.46 -9.51 14.96
C LEU A 468 4.68 -8.92 16.36
N PRO A 469 4.85 -9.71 17.45
CA PRO A 469 5.13 -9.14 18.77
C PRO A 469 6.40 -8.29 18.81
N LEU A 470 7.50 -8.73 18.16
CA LEU A 470 8.75 -7.98 18.11
C LEU A 470 8.60 -6.67 17.31
N ALA A 471 7.87 -6.70 16.20
CA ALA A 471 7.56 -5.50 15.42
C ALA A 471 6.78 -4.48 16.25
N HIS A 472 5.76 -4.91 16.99
CA HIS A 472 4.97 -4.05 17.88
C HIS A 472 5.80 -3.48 19.02
N LEU A 473 6.63 -4.29 19.68
CA LEU A 473 7.54 -3.83 20.73
C LEU A 473 8.54 -2.80 20.19
N SER A 474 9.08 -3.03 18.99
CA SER A 474 9.98 -2.09 18.32
C SER A 474 9.29 -0.75 18.04
N ARG A 475 8.06 -0.78 17.49
CA ARG A 475 7.26 0.44 17.23
C ARG A 475 6.95 1.20 18.52
N ILE A 476 6.56 0.51 19.59
CA ILE A 476 6.33 1.12 20.90
C ILE A 476 7.63 1.75 21.43
N TYR A 477 8.74 1.04 21.34
CA TYR A 477 10.05 1.55 21.76
C TYR A 477 10.47 2.81 20.99
N GLN A 478 10.35 2.79 19.66
CA GLN A 478 10.63 3.94 18.80
C GLN A 478 9.75 5.14 19.17
N ARG A 479 8.45 4.90 19.42
CA ARG A 479 7.53 5.95 19.86
C ARG A 479 7.91 6.53 21.22
N LEU A 480 8.26 5.70 22.19
CA LEU A 480 8.69 6.14 23.53
C LEU A 480 10.01 6.93 23.49
N ARG A 481 10.87 6.67 22.50
CA ARG A 481 12.11 7.41 22.25
C ARG A 481 11.91 8.70 21.44
N GLY A 482 10.70 8.95 20.94
CA GLY A 482 10.42 10.08 20.04
C GLY A 482 11.01 9.91 18.63
N TRP A 483 11.42 8.70 18.24
CA TRP A 483 11.93 8.39 16.91
C TRP A 483 10.83 8.12 15.89
N SER A 484 9.58 8.02 16.34
CA SER A 484 8.43 7.80 15.47
C SER A 484 7.23 8.57 16.00
N ASP A 485 6.47 9.14 15.06
CA ASP A 485 5.15 9.73 15.32
C ASP A 485 4.00 8.76 15.12
N TYR A 486 4.29 7.48 14.92
CA TYR A 486 3.28 6.45 14.77
C TYR A 486 2.38 6.36 16.02
N PRO A 487 1.07 6.61 15.90
CA PRO A 487 0.17 6.69 17.06
C PRO A 487 0.10 5.37 17.84
N ILE A 488 0.24 5.45 19.16
CA ILE A 488 0.09 4.30 20.07
C ILE A 488 -1.29 3.65 19.93
N SER A 489 -2.33 4.45 19.68
CA SER A 489 -3.69 3.95 19.42
C SER A 489 -3.76 3.02 18.20
N LEU A 490 -2.99 3.31 17.15
CA LEU A 490 -2.92 2.45 15.96
C LEU A 490 -2.15 1.16 16.25
N ILE A 491 -1.05 1.22 17.02
CA ILE A 491 -0.34 0.01 17.46
C ILE A 491 -1.28 -0.92 18.26
N TRP A 492 -2.07 -0.36 19.19
CA TRP A 492 -3.06 -1.14 19.93
C TRP A 492 -4.17 -1.72 19.05
N LEU A 493 -4.62 -0.97 18.04
CA LEU A 493 -5.57 -1.46 17.05
C LEU A 493 -4.99 -2.67 16.29
N GLU A 494 -3.72 -2.62 15.91
CA GLU A 494 -3.05 -3.71 15.22
C GLU A 494 -2.92 -4.94 16.11
N ILE A 495 -2.46 -4.77 17.36
CA ILE A 495 -2.31 -5.88 18.33
C ILE A 495 -3.66 -6.56 18.57
N THR A 496 -4.72 -5.79 18.81
CA THR A 496 -6.07 -6.35 19.03
C THR A 496 -6.61 -7.06 17.79
N GLY A 497 -6.34 -6.52 16.60
CA GLY A 497 -6.65 -7.19 15.34
C GLY A 497 -5.87 -8.50 15.15
N ASN A 498 -4.58 -8.53 15.47
CA ASN A 498 -3.77 -9.74 15.40
C ASN A 498 -4.30 -10.82 16.35
N LEU A 499 -4.63 -10.47 17.60
CA LEU A 499 -5.20 -11.40 18.58
C LEU A 499 -6.54 -12.00 18.12
N ALA A 500 -7.37 -11.19 17.44
CA ALA A 500 -8.63 -11.65 16.88
C ALA A 500 -8.46 -12.53 15.62
N GLY A 501 -7.31 -12.49 14.95
CA GLY A 501 -7.08 -13.11 13.65
C GLY A 501 -7.31 -14.63 13.62
N VAL A 502 -6.84 -15.36 14.64
CA VAL A 502 -6.99 -16.83 14.72
C VAL A 502 -8.46 -17.24 14.77
N TRP A 503 -9.23 -16.63 15.69
CA TRP A 503 -10.66 -16.87 15.82
C TRP A 503 -11.43 -16.44 14.57
N SER A 504 -11.03 -15.32 13.97
CA SER A 504 -11.65 -14.78 12.76
C SER A 504 -11.43 -15.69 11.54
N LEU A 505 -10.26 -16.31 11.40
CA LEU A 505 -10.01 -17.31 10.36
C LEU A 505 -10.90 -18.54 10.56
N TRP A 506 -11.01 -19.04 11.80
CA TRP A 506 -11.89 -20.16 12.12
C TRP A 506 -13.36 -19.88 11.77
N GLN A 507 -13.87 -18.69 12.13
CA GLN A 507 -15.22 -18.25 11.74
C GLN A 507 -15.40 -18.20 10.23
N SER A 508 -14.39 -17.76 9.49
CA SER A 508 -14.43 -17.70 8.03
C SER A 508 -14.50 -19.10 7.41
N HIS A 509 -13.74 -20.07 7.94
CA HIS A 509 -13.83 -21.46 7.49
C HIS A 509 -15.20 -22.09 7.78
N LEU A 510 -15.79 -21.82 8.95
CA LEU A 510 -17.16 -22.27 9.24
C LEU A 510 -18.18 -21.69 8.27
N ARG A 511 -18.03 -20.40 7.94
CA ARG A 511 -18.88 -19.71 6.98
C ARG A 511 -18.78 -20.34 5.59
N VAL A 512 -17.56 -20.53 5.07
CA VAL A 512 -17.31 -21.20 3.77
C VAL A 512 -17.89 -22.61 3.76
N LYS A 513 -17.71 -23.39 4.84
CA LYS A 513 -18.27 -24.75 4.95
C LYS A 513 -19.80 -24.75 4.89
N ARG A 514 -20.46 -23.75 5.49
CA ARG A 514 -21.92 -23.61 5.50
C ARG A 514 -22.48 -23.14 4.16
N GLU A 515 -21.77 -22.22 3.50
CA GLU A 515 -22.20 -21.61 2.22
C GLU A 515 -21.87 -22.49 1.01
N GLY A 516 -20.91 -23.42 1.15
CA GLY A 516 -20.46 -24.27 0.06
C GLY A 516 -19.48 -23.57 -0.88
N ARG A 517 -18.70 -24.37 -1.62
CA ARG A 517 -17.81 -23.86 -2.67
C ARG A 517 -18.60 -23.58 -3.94
N ILE A 518 -18.06 -22.73 -4.82
CA ILE A 518 -18.48 -22.68 -6.23
C ILE A 518 -18.40 -24.10 -6.76
N ALA A 519 -19.54 -24.69 -7.13
CA ALA A 519 -19.54 -25.92 -7.89
C ALA A 519 -18.76 -25.64 -9.17
N LYS A 520 -17.74 -26.45 -9.48
CA LYS A 520 -17.12 -26.43 -10.82
C LYS A 520 -18.24 -26.67 -11.82
N GLY A 521 -18.70 -25.62 -12.49
CA GLY A 521 -19.53 -25.72 -13.67
C GLY A 521 -18.67 -26.26 -14.80
N VAL A 522 -18.55 -27.58 -14.88
CA VAL A 522 -18.14 -28.29 -16.09
C VAL A 522 -19.22 -29.30 -16.37
N GLY A 523 -19.80 -29.20 -17.57
CA GLY A 523 -20.84 -30.08 -18.04
C GLY A 523 -20.42 -31.54 -18.00
N SER A 524 -21.27 -32.36 -17.40
CA SER A 524 -21.55 -33.71 -17.87
C SER A 524 -23.07 -33.76 -18.13
N ARG A 525 -23.47 -33.30 -19.31
CA ARG A 525 -24.68 -33.78 -19.95
C ARG A 525 -24.21 -34.78 -21.00
N GLU A 526 -24.19 -36.05 -20.62
CA GLU A 526 -24.53 -37.12 -21.56
C GLU A 526 -26.04 -37.06 -21.84
#